data_AF-A0A2C6WM05-F1
#
_entry.id   AF-A0A2C6WM05-F1
#
_cell.length_a   1.000
_cell.length_b   1.000
_cell.length_c   1.000
_cell.angle_alpha   90.00
_cell.angle_beta   90.00
_cell.angle_gamma   90.00
#
_symmetry.space_group_name_H-M   'P 1'
#
loop_
_entity.id
_entity.type
_entity.pdbx_description
1 polymer ?
#
loop_
_entity_poly.entity_id
_entity_poly.type
_entity_poly.pdbx_seq_one_letter_code
_entity_poly.pdbx_strand_id
1 'polypeptide(L)' 'MNNKSIHRLFKYDTRKELMDKYEVLKSKFFMHNIRFFVEVDNGGNKKYVLSVNTKSKIGDDIDEKF' A
#
# COMPACT_ATOMS: atom_id res chain seq x y z
N MET A 1 15.77 8.47 15.80
CA MET A 1 14.55 8.26 14.99
C MET A 1 14.88 7.37 13.81
N ASN A 2 14.31 6.16 13.75
CA ASN A 2 14.59 5.19 12.67
C ASN A 2 13.85 5.63 11.41
N ASN A 3 14.50 6.43 10.57
CA ASN A 3 13.91 7.09 9.40
C ASN A 3 13.75 6.14 8.19
N LYS A 4 13.47 4.85 8.45
CA LYS A 4 13.46 3.81 7.42
C LYS A 4 12.09 3.76 6.75
N SER A 5 12.08 3.81 5.43
CA SER A 5 10.87 3.54 4.66
C SER A 5 10.52 2.06 4.73
N ILE A 6 9.24 1.74 4.87
CA ILE A 6 8.72 0.38 4.90
C ILE A 6 8.15 0.05 3.52
N HIS A 7 8.60 -1.05 2.94
CA HIS A 7 7.99 -1.59 1.73
C HIS A 7 6.68 -2.31 2.09
N ARG A 8 5.59 -1.95 1.43
CA ARG A 8 4.25 -2.54 1.64
C ARG A 8 3.65 -3.01 0.34
N LEU A 9 2.96 -4.14 0.41
CA LEU A 9 2.22 -4.76 -0.69
C LEU A 9 0.76 -4.95 -0.28
N PHE A 10 -0.15 -4.37 -1.05
CA PHE A 10 -1.59 -4.51 -0.85
C PHE A 10 -2.19 -5.21 -2.06
N LYS A 11 -3.07 -6.19 -1.81
CA LYS A 11 -3.66 -7.05 -2.83
C LYS A 11 -5.17 -7.07 -2.63
N TYR A 12 -5.92 -6.82 -3.70
CA TYR A 12 -7.38 -6.78 -3.68
C TYR A 12 -7.98 -7.49 -4.87
N ASP A 13 -9.22 -7.94 -4.73
CA ASP A 13 -9.99 -8.59 -5.80
C ASP A 13 -10.48 -7.60 -6.85
N THR A 14 -10.73 -6.35 -6.44
CA THR A 14 -11.20 -5.31 -7.35
C THR A 14 -10.21 -4.15 -7.45
N ARG A 15 -10.20 -3.50 -8.61
CA ARG A 15 -9.44 -2.25 -8.82
C ARG A 15 -9.92 -1.14 -7.89
N LYS A 16 -11.22 -1.09 -7.57
CA LYS A 16 -11.80 -0.04 -6.73
C LYS A 16 -11.21 -0.08 -5.32
N GLU A 17 -11.21 -1.24 -4.67
CA GLU A 17 -10.64 -1.40 -3.33
C GLU A 17 -9.15 -1.02 -3.28
N LEU A 18 -8.39 -1.35 -4.32
CA LEU A 18 -6.98 -0.97 -4.42
C LEU A 18 -6.80 0.55 -4.45
N MET A 19 -7.63 1.25 -5.22
CA MET A 19 -7.59 2.71 -5.34
C MET A 19 -8.07 3.39 -4.05
N ASP A 20 -9.11 2.87 -3.42
CA ASP A 20 -9.59 3.37 -2.12
C ASP A 20 -8.48 3.25 -1.06
N LYS A 21 -7.74 2.12 -1.04
CA LYS A 21 -6.58 1.95 -0.15
C LYS A 21 -5.46 2.94 -0.48
N TYR A 22 -5.19 3.18 -1.76
CA TYR A 22 -4.18 4.14 -2.20
C TYR A 22 -4.46 5.56 -1.70
N GLU A 23 -5.71 6.03 -1.80
CA GLU A 23 -6.09 7.37 -1.30
C GLU A 23 -5.92 7.50 0.21
N VAL A 24 -6.26 6.45 0.99
CA VAL A 24 -6.00 6.41 2.44
C VAL A 24 -4.50 6.45 2.75
N LEU A 25 -3.67 5.76 1.98
CA LEU A 25 -2.21 5.79 2.19
C LEU A 25 -1.62 7.14 1.86
N LYS A 26 -2.13 7.82 0.83
CA LYS A 26 -1.69 9.15 0.41
C LYS A 26 -1.93 10.22 1.46
N SER A 27 -3.04 10.13 2.21
CA SER A 27 -3.33 11.06 3.29
C SER A 27 -2.37 10.85 4.47
N LYS A 28 -2.14 9.60 4.89
CA LYS A 28 -1.35 9.24 6.08
C LYS A 28 0.17 9.22 5.90
N PHE A 29 0.67 8.87 4.71
CA PHE A 29 2.09 8.57 4.50
C PHE A 29 2.74 9.40 3.39
N PHE A 30 4.04 9.64 3.51
CA PHE A 30 4.87 9.94 2.35
C PHE A 30 5.08 8.64 1.58
N MET A 31 4.61 8.61 0.33
CA MET A 31 4.69 7.43 -0.54
C MET A 31 5.75 7.63 -1.62
N HIS A 32 6.56 6.60 -1.84
CA HIS A 32 7.59 6.55 -2.87
C HIS A 32 7.57 5.19 -3.56
N ASN A 33 8.17 5.08 -4.75
CA ASN A 33 8.28 3.82 -5.51
C ASN A 33 6.95 3.08 -5.69
N ILE A 34 5.89 3.83 -6.02
CA ILE A 34 4.52 3.31 -6.19
C ILE A 34 4.45 2.52 -7.50
N ARG A 35 3.92 1.28 -7.45
CA ARG A 35 3.66 0.45 -8.62
C ARG A 35 2.29 -0.20 -8.50
N PHE A 36 1.55 -0.18 -9.60
CA PHE A 36 0.27 -0.88 -9.75
C PHE A 36 0.42 -1.98 -10.79
N PHE A 37 0.03 -3.19 -10.45
CA PHE A 37 0.04 -4.32 -11.39
C PHE A 37 -1.06 -5.32 -11.05
N VAL A 38 -1.31 -6.24 -11.97
CA VAL A 38 -2.24 -7.35 -11.77
C VAL A 38 -1.42 -8.63 -11.69
N GLU A 39 -1.63 -9.42 -10.66
CA GLU A 39 -1.11 -10.79 -10.56
C GLU A 39 -2.27 -11.76 -10.77
N VAL A 40 -1.96 -12.94 -11.30
CA VAL A 40 -2.91 -14.05 -11.39
C VAL A 40 -2.49 -15.04 -10.31
N ASP A 41 -3.38 -15.34 -9.37
CA ASP A 41 -3.10 -16.35 -8.35
C ASP A 41 -3.06 -17.75 -8.95
N ASN A 42 -2.64 -18.74 -8.16
CA ASN A 42 -2.56 -20.14 -8.61
C ASN A 42 -3.92 -20.73 -9.00
N GLY A 43 -5.03 -20.08 -8.65
CA GLY A 43 -6.39 -20.45 -9.03
C GLY A 43 -6.90 -19.74 -10.28
N GLY A 44 -6.09 -18.90 -10.93
CA GLY A 44 -6.50 -18.14 -12.12
C GLY A 44 -7.23 -16.82 -11.81
N ASN A 45 -7.37 -16.44 -10.54
CA ASN A 45 -8.05 -15.20 -10.17
C ASN A 45 -7.09 -14.02 -10.31
N LYS A 46 -7.59 -12.94 -10.92
CA LYS A 46 -6.85 -11.68 -11.04
C LYS A 46 -6.91 -10.94 -9.70
N LYS A 47 -5.74 -10.64 -9.13
CA LYS A 47 -5.60 -9.74 -7.98
C LYS A 47 -4.95 -8.44 -8.44
N TYR A 48 -5.53 -7.32 -8.01
CA TYR A 48 -4.98 -5.98 -8.22
C TYR A 48 -4.02 -5.66 -7.08
N VAL A 49 -2.80 -5.28 -7.42
CA VAL A 49 -1.70 -5.14 -6.46
C VAL A 49 -1.12 -3.72 -6.48
N LEU A 50 -0.88 -3.18 -5.29
CA LEU A 50 -0.19 -1.93 -5.02
C LEU A 50 1.06 -2.26 -4.23
N SER A 51 2.21 -2.01 -4.84
CA SER A 51 3.51 -2.06 -4.18
C SER A 51 3.98 -0.63 -3.94
N VAL A 52 4.28 -0.28 -2.69
CA VAL A 52 4.62 1.09 -2.31
C VAL A 52 5.57 1.11 -1.13
N ASN A 53 6.52 2.04 -1.16
CA ASN A 53 7.35 2.37 -0.01
C ASN A 53 6.69 3.51 0.76
N THR A 54 6.32 3.27 2.01
CA THR A 54 5.73 4.30 2.87
C THR A 54 6.74 4.79 3.90
N LYS A 55 6.60 6.05 4.27
CA LYS A 55 7.32 6.68 5.38
C LYS A 55 6.30 7.52 6.15
N SER A 56 6.22 7.33 7.47
CA SER A 56 5.30 8.09 8.32
C SER A 56 5.56 9.59 8.16
N LYS A 57 4.50 10.37 8.01
CA LYS A 57 4.59 11.82 8.13
C LYS A 57 4.81 12.11 9.62
N ILE A 58 5.86 12.85 9.97
CA ILE A 58 6.19 13.17 11.37
C ILE A 58 4.98 13.93 11.96
N GLY A 59 4.33 13.36 12.97
CA GLY A 59 3.14 13.94 13.63
C GLY A 59 2.00 12.96 13.88
N ASP A 60 1.95 11.83 13.17
CA ASP A 60 0.98 10.75 13.43
C ASP A 60 1.69 9.62 14.20
N ASP A 61 1.32 9.45 15.48
CA ASP A 61 1.58 8.21 16.23
C ASP A 61 0.76 7.09 15.60
N ILE A 62 1.39 6.30 14.73
CA ILE A 62 0.74 5.21 14.01
C ILE A 62 0.80 3.95 14.88
N ASP A 63 -0.14 3.83 15.81
CA ASP A 63 -0.51 2.58 16.47
C ASP A 63 -1.48 1.79 15.57
N GLU A 64 -1.04 1.39 14.38
CA GLU A 64 -1.76 0.40 13.57
C GLU A 64 -1.01 -0.94 13.69
N LYS A 65 -1.52 -1.84 14.54
CA LYS A 65 -1.14 -3.27 14.52
C LYS A 65 -1.56 -3.87 13.19
N PHE A 66 -0.59 -4.16 12.32
CA PHE A 66 -0.74 -4.91 11.06
C PHE A 66 -0.12 -6.28 11.19
#